data_AF-R2THW2-F1
#
_entry.id   AF-R2THW2-F1
#
_cell.length_a   1.000
_cell.length_b   1.000
_cell.length_c   1.000
_cell.angle_alpha   90.00
_cell.angle_beta   90.00
_cell.angle_gamma   90.00
#
_symmetry.space_group_name_H-M   'P 1'
#
loop_
_entity.id
_entity.type
_entity.pdbx_description
1 polymer ?
#
loop_
_entity_poly.entity_id
_entity_poly.type
_entity_poly.pdbx_seq_one_letter_code
_entity_poly.pdbx_strand_id
1 'polypeptide(L)'
;MMSKEKVKGSAKKKKAGKTNSDHTRKAKSKVRRSGSPTKNGVVNRKKKKKSPISTSKGHRVFLFIWNFIFYVLMLSLLVGSSLMAMMQQQDKALNGYRMFGVLTNSMVSPDNTLKNGGFRAGDMLIIKEVPDNQVKVGDVITYRPSTNPTNKSTNFLTHRVAKIEDHLGEEKGIFFTTRGDANKSDDMPISAKALVGKVTIRVPKIGGILAFVKENWFISLIFMISIIGFIWVTRIYILNGSGKTHNQKKRKAKPKTDITLSKVNINKTHTRRKHQ
;
A
#
# COMPACT_ATOMS: atom_id res chain seq x y z
N MET A 1 -61.01 22.87 -25.33
CA MET A 1 -61.67 22.12 -26.42
C MET A 1 -60.77 20.99 -26.90
N MET A 2 -61.29 20.06 -27.70
CA MET A 2 -60.52 18.96 -28.34
C MET A 2 -59.52 19.55 -29.37
N SER A 3 -58.49 18.85 -29.88
CA SER A 3 -58.53 17.50 -30.45
C SER A 3 -57.15 16.87 -30.70
N LYS A 4 -57.06 15.55 -30.48
CA LYS A 4 -56.51 14.50 -31.39
C LYS A 4 -55.02 14.54 -31.79
N GLU A 5 -54.36 13.43 -32.13
CA GLU A 5 -54.71 11.98 -32.15
C GLU A 5 -53.46 11.15 -31.73
N LYS A 6 -53.16 9.87 -32.06
CA LYS A 6 -53.63 8.90 -33.07
C LYS A 6 -53.41 7.44 -32.60
N VAL A 7 -54.04 6.50 -33.30
CA VAL A 7 -53.70 5.06 -33.54
C VAL A 7 -52.62 4.41 -32.63
N LYS A 8 -52.97 3.50 -31.71
CA LYS A 8 -53.46 2.09 -31.85
C LYS A 8 -52.41 1.06 -32.34
N GLY A 9 -52.12 0.09 -31.48
CA GLY A 9 -51.54 -1.22 -31.82
C GLY A 9 -51.91 -2.27 -30.74
N SER A 10 -52.41 -3.45 -31.13
CA SER A 10 -52.79 -4.57 -30.24
C SER A 10 -52.05 -5.85 -30.71
N ALA A 11 -51.99 -6.99 -29.99
CA ALA A 11 -52.87 -7.52 -28.94
C ALA A 11 -52.23 -8.65 -28.09
N LYS A 12 -52.89 -9.00 -26.96
CA LYS A 12 -53.26 -10.37 -26.44
C LYS A 12 -52.25 -11.55 -26.53
N LYS A 13 -52.14 -12.51 -25.58
CA LYS A 13 -53.04 -13.14 -24.55
C LYS A 13 -52.16 -13.65 -23.36
N LYS A 14 -52.57 -13.65 -22.08
CA LYS A 14 -53.29 -14.71 -21.30
C LYS A 14 -52.64 -16.12 -21.35
N LYS A 15 -52.56 -16.94 -20.27
CA LYS A 15 -53.06 -16.86 -18.86
C LYS A 15 -52.35 -17.89 -17.92
N ALA A 16 -52.52 -17.70 -16.60
CA ALA A 16 -52.58 -18.64 -15.42
C ALA A 16 -52.22 -20.15 -15.52
N GLY A 17 -51.84 -20.87 -14.43
CA GLY A 17 -51.86 -20.52 -12.99
C GLY A 17 -51.32 -21.63 -12.05
N LYS A 18 -51.53 -21.48 -10.72
CA LYS A 18 -51.01 -22.36 -9.62
C LYS A 18 -52.05 -23.37 -9.10
N THR A 19 -51.59 -24.47 -8.49
CA THR A 19 -52.16 -25.10 -7.25
C THR A 19 -51.13 -26.01 -6.54
N ASN A 20 -51.51 -26.74 -5.47
CA ASN A 20 -50.60 -27.22 -4.41
C ASN A 20 -51.01 -28.59 -3.78
N SER A 21 -50.19 -29.09 -2.82
CA SER A 21 -50.52 -29.94 -1.64
C SER A 21 -50.93 -31.44 -1.73
N ASP A 22 -49.97 -32.33 -1.42
CA ASP A 22 -49.81 -33.13 -0.15
C ASP A 22 -50.39 -34.57 0.09
N HIS A 23 -49.65 -35.31 0.95
CA HIS A 23 -50.03 -36.31 1.99
C HIS A 23 -50.08 -37.87 1.81
N THR A 24 -49.71 -38.57 2.92
CA THR A 24 -49.88 -40.01 3.33
C THR A 24 -48.88 -41.11 2.85
N ARG A 25 -48.69 -42.28 3.55
CA ARG A 25 -48.37 -42.57 4.99
C ARG A 25 -47.87 -44.06 5.22
N LYS A 26 -46.84 -44.26 6.06
CA LYS A 26 -46.48 -45.45 6.94
C LYS A 26 -46.55 -46.94 6.45
N ALA A 27 -45.49 -47.73 6.74
CA ALA A 27 -45.56 -49.11 7.30
C ALA A 27 -44.21 -49.59 7.92
N LYS A 28 -44.21 -50.66 8.75
CA LYS A 28 -43.02 -51.37 9.31
C LYS A 28 -43.34 -52.87 9.58
N SER A 29 -42.39 -53.79 9.36
CA SER A 29 -42.42 -55.15 9.95
C SER A 29 -40.99 -55.75 10.14
N LYS A 30 -40.85 -57.06 10.40
CA LYS A 30 -40.17 -57.56 11.62
C LYS A 30 -39.37 -58.90 11.46
N VAL A 31 -38.18 -58.97 12.09
CA VAL A 31 -37.43 -60.16 12.63
C VAL A 31 -37.13 -61.40 11.73
N ARG A 32 -35.84 -61.78 11.57
CA ARG A 32 -35.26 -63.08 12.05
C ARG A 32 -33.73 -63.21 11.89
N ARG A 33 -33.19 -64.28 12.49
CA ARG A 33 -31.79 -64.50 12.94
C ARG A 33 -30.86 -65.14 11.90
N SER A 34 -29.57 -65.15 12.28
CA SER A 34 -28.51 -66.17 12.04
C SER A 34 -27.53 -65.95 10.87
N GLY A 35 -26.32 -66.52 11.01
CA GLY A 35 -25.32 -66.62 9.93
C GLY A 35 -24.04 -65.77 10.11
N SER A 36 -23.12 -66.21 10.97
CA SER A 36 -21.68 -66.12 10.72
C SER A 36 -21.16 -67.57 10.63
N PRO A 37 -20.16 -67.90 9.77
CA PRO A 37 -18.81 -67.34 9.89
C PRO A 37 -18.07 -67.06 8.54
N THR A 38 -16.87 -66.47 8.68
CA THR A 38 -15.70 -66.54 7.76
C THR A 38 -15.86 -66.27 6.25
N LYS A 39 -15.19 -65.21 5.79
CA LYS A 39 -14.12 -65.34 4.77
C LYS A 39 -13.15 -64.15 4.81
N ASN A 40 -11.85 -64.42 4.69
CA ASN A 40 -10.79 -63.43 4.86
C ASN A 40 -10.64 -62.51 3.62
N GLY A 41 -11.45 -61.46 3.55
CA GLY A 41 -11.30 -60.40 2.55
C GLY A 41 -10.24 -59.39 2.94
N VAL A 42 -8.96 -59.62 2.59
CA VAL A 42 -7.89 -58.63 2.77
C VAL A 42 -8.06 -57.51 1.74
N VAL A 43 -8.92 -56.53 2.05
CA VAL A 43 -9.16 -55.35 1.21
C VAL A 43 -7.92 -54.46 1.21
N ASN A 44 -7.02 -54.71 0.26
CA ASN A 44 -5.74 -54.02 0.11
C ASN A 44 -5.94 -52.57 -0.35
N ARG A 45 -6.33 -51.70 0.59
CA ARG A 45 -6.47 -50.25 0.40
C ARG A 45 -5.12 -49.65 0.04
N LYS A 46 -4.80 -49.59 -1.27
CA LYS A 46 -3.66 -48.87 -1.85
C LYS A 46 -3.64 -47.44 -1.32
N LYS A 47 -2.84 -47.18 -0.28
CA LYS A 47 -2.62 -45.84 0.28
C LYS A 47 -1.99 -44.97 -0.83
N LYS A 48 -2.77 -44.06 -1.44
CA LYS A 48 -2.24 -43.03 -2.33
C LYS A 48 -1.17 -42.23 -1.57
N LYS A 49 0.11 -42.50 -1.83
CA LYS A 49 1.22 -41.70 -1.31
C LYS A 49 1.06 -40.29 -1.87
N LYS A 50 0.63 -39.33 -1.04
CA LYS A 50 0.82 -37.91 -1.37
C LYS A 50 2.33 -37.69 -1.46
N SER A 51 2.81 -37.29 -2.64
CA SER A 51 4.22 -36.98 -2.86
C SER A 51 4.64 -35.79 -1.99
N PRO A 52 5.91 -35.75 -1.52
CA PRO A 52 6.43 -34.53 -0.92
C PRO A 52 6.52 -33.46 -2.01
N ILE A 53 5.91 -32.31 -1.78
CA ILE A 53 6.13 -31.13 -2.61
C ILE A 53 7.58 -30.70 -2.37
N SER A 54 8.44 -30.85 -3.39
CA SER A 54 9.80 -30.36 -3.29
C SER A 54 9.79 -28.84 -3.25
N THR A 55 10.57 -28.25 -2.34
CA THR A 55 10.74 -26.79 -2.23
C THR A 55 11.61 -26.30 -3.38
N SER A 56 10.99 -26.17 -4.56
CA SER A 56 11.59 -25.64 -5.79
C SER A 56 12.36 -24.35 -5.51
N LYS A 57 13.48 -24.15 -6.22
CA LYS A 57 14.32 -22.95 -6.10
C LYS A 57 13.47 -21.66 -6.21
N GLY A 58 12.46 -21.67 -7.09
CA GLY A 58 11.51 -20.56 -7.27
C GLY A 58 10.71 -20.18 -6.02
N HIS A 59 10.38 -21.11 -5.11
CA HIS A 59 9.67 -20.77 -3.87
C HIS A 59 10.54 -19.91 -2.94
N ARG A 60 11.84 -20.20 -2.83
CA ARG A 60 12.76 -19.37 -2.02
C ARG A 60 12.98 -17.99 -2.63
N VAL A 61 13.06 -17.89 -3.96
CA VAL A 61 13.14 -16.60 -4.68
C VAL A 61 11.85 -15.79 -4.48
N PHE A 62 10.68 -16.42 -4.60
CA PHE A 62 9.38 -15.80 -4.32
C PHE A 62 9.28 -15.28 -2.88
N LEU A 63 9.70 -16.05 -1.87
CA LEU A 63 9.73 -15.60 -0.48
C LEU A 63 10.64 -14.37 -0.27
N PHE A 64 11.78 -14.31 -0.95
CA PHE A 64 12.69 -13.16 -0.87
C PHE A 64 12.07 -11.91 -1.49
N ILE A 65 11.50 -12.04 -2.70
CA ILE A 65 10.78 -10.95 -3.39
C ILE A 65 9.58 -10.47 -2.56
N TRP A 66 8.80 -11.39 -1.99
CA TRP A 66 7.64 -11.05 -1.16
C TRP A 66 8.03 -10.28 0.12
N ASN A 67 9.09 -10.71 0.81
CA ASN A 67 9.62 -9.98 1.96
C ASN A 67 10.15 -8.59 1.54
N PHE A 68 10.85 -8.48 0.42
CA PHE A 68 11.33 -7.19 -0.10
C PHE A 68 10.16 -6.22 -0.36
N ILE A 69 9.12 -6.68 -1.07
CA ILE A 69 7.90 -5.89 -1.31
C ILE A 69 7.24 -5.45 0.01
N PHE A 70 7.12 -6.36 0.99
CA PHE A 70 6.55 -6.04 2.31
C PHE A 70 7.36 -4.97 3.06
N TYR A 71 8.69 -5.07 3.10
CA TYR A 71 9.54 -4.08 3.77
C TYR A 71 9.59 -2.73 3.03
N VAL A 72 9.60 -2.72 1.70
CA VAL A 72 9.49 -1.48 0.90
C VAL A 72 8.14 -0.80 1.13
N LEU A 73 7.04 -1.55 1.18
CA LEU A 73 5.72 -1.02 1.48
C LEU A 73 5.62 -0.48 2.91
N MET A 74 6.16 -1.18 3.91
CA MET A 74 6.25 -0.70 5.30
C MET A 74 7.08 0.59 5.42
N LEU A 75 8.21 0.69 4.71
CA LEU A 75 9.05 1.89 4.70
C LEU A 75 8.35 3.08 4.03
N SER A 76 7.71 2.84 2.88
CA SER A 76 6.88 3.84 2.17
C SER A 76 5.75 4.36 3.07
N LEU A 77 5.15 3.48 3.87
CA LEU A 77 4.15 3.81 4.89
C LEU A 77 4.68 4.75 5.98
N LEU A 78 5.84 4.42 6.55
CA LEU A 78 6.48 5.22 7.61
C LEU A 78 6.88 6.60 7.08
N VAL A 79 7.48 6.65 5.89
CA VAL A 79 7.88 7.90 5.21
C VAL A 79 6.65 8.73 4.83
N GLY A 80 5.60 8.12 4.27
CA GLY A 80 4.36 8.80 3.90
C GLY A 80 3.62 9.39 5.11
N SER A 81 3.61 8.68 6.24
CA SER A 81 3.08 9.19 7.51
C SER A 81 3.88 10.40 8.03
N SER A 82 5.21 10.32 7.97
CA SER A 82 6.10 11.43 8.34
C SER A 82 5.90 12.66 7.45
N LEU A 83 5.85 12.48 6.12
CA LEU A 83 5.57 13.56 5.17
C LEU A 83 4.19 14.20 5.40
N MET A 84 3.16 13.40 5.69
CA MET A 84 1.82 13.91 6.05
C MET A 84 1.85 14.78 7.31
N ALA A 85 2.59 14.37 8.35
CA ALA A 85 2.76 15.17 9.56
C ALA A 85 3.50 16.50 9.29
N MET A 86 4.53 16.47 8.43
CA MET A 86 5.24 17.68 7.99
C MET A 86 4.31 18.64 7.23
N MET A 87 3.46 18.14 6.34
CA MET A 87 2.56 18.97 5.52
C MET A 87 1.38 19.59 6.28
N GLN A 88 1.15 19.22 7.55
CA GLN A 88 0.28 19.99 8.45
C GLN A 88 0.93 21.32 8.88
N GLN A 89 2.26 21.40 8.91
CA GLN A 89 3.02 22.55 9.42
C GLN A 89 3.43 23.52 8.30
N GLN A 90 2.48 23.96 7.46
CA GLN A 90 2.74 24.89 6.33
C GLN A 90 3.49 26.17 6.73
N ASP A 91 3.28 26.65 7.97
CA ASP A 91 3.95 27.81 8.55
C ASP A 91 5.43 27.57 8.92
N LYS A 92 5.91 26.32 9.04
CA LYS A 92 7.30 25.99 9.40
C LYS A 92 8.07 25.39 8.23
N ALA A 93 9.27 25.90 7.97
CA ALA A 93 10.21 25.23 7.08
C ALA A 93 10.99 24.15 7.82
N LEU A 94 11.39 23.12 7.10
CA LEU A 94 12.26 22.05 7.58
C LEU A 94 13.54 22.09 6.73
N ASN A 95 14.66 22.43 7.37
CA ASN A 95 15.96 22.67 6.72
C ASN A 95 15.89 23.65 5.52
N GLY A 96 15.05 24.69 5.63
CA GLY A 96 14.81 25.66 4.55
C GLY A 96 13.91 25.17 3.43
N TYR A 97 13.16 24.06 3.59
CA TYR A 97 12.19 23.58 2.62
C TYR A 97 10.76 23.58 3.16
N ARG A 98 9.80 23.87 2.28
CA ARG A 98 8.35 23.88 2.51
C ARG A 98 7.64 23.08 1.43
N MET A 99 6.48 22.50 1.74
CA MET A 99 5.67 21.72 0.79
C MET A 99 4.24 22.24 0.75
N PHE A 100 3.77 22.68 -0.42
CA PHE A 100 2.40 23.16 -0.64
C PHE A 100 1.70 22.37 -1.76
N GLY A 101 0.41 22.11 -1.59
CA GLY A 101 -0.46 21.61 -2.66
C GLY A 101 -1.02 22.77 -3.48
N VAL A 102 -1.04 22.63 -4.81
CA VAL A 102 -1.54 23.68 -5.70
C VAL A 102 -3.07 23.66 -5.76
N LEU A 103 -3.70 24.80 -5.46
CA LEU A 103 -5.17 24.95 -5.49
C LEU A 103 -5.70 25.48 -6.84
N THR A 104 -4.93 26.27 -7.58
CA THR A 104 -5.38 27.00 -8.78
C THR A 104 -4.51 26.72 -10.00
N ASN A 105 -5.03 27.01 -11.20
CA ASN A 105 -4.30 26.85 -12.47
C ASN A 105 -3.64 28.16 -12.95
N SER A 106 -3.31 29.12 -12.07
CA SER A 106 -2.70 30.41 -12.49
C SER A 106 -1.29 30.27 -13.09
N MET A 107 -0.66 29.09 -12.98
CA MET A 107 0.61 28.73 -13.62
C MET A 107 0.48 27.84 -14.88
N VAL A 108 -0.73 27.72 -15.43
CA VAL A 108 -0.97 27.15 -16.75
C VAL A 108 -1.10 28.30 -17.74
N SER A 109 -0.39 28.28 -18.86
CA SER A 109 -0.48 29.35 -19.87
C SER A 109 -1.81 29.26 -20.64
N PRO A 110 -2.30 30.35 -21.28
CA PRO A 110 -3.64 30.38 -21.90
C PRO A 110 -3.85 29.37 -23.05
N ASP A 111 -2.76 28.89 -23.65
CA ASP A 111 -2.66 27.80 -24.62
C ASP A 111 -2.75 26.39 -24.00
N ASN A 112 -2.97 26.30 -22.68
CA ASN A 112 -2.91 25.10 -21.84
C ASN A 112 -1.50 24.46 -21.68
N THR A 113 -0.42 25.15 -22.07
CA THR A 113 0.95 24.64 -21.87
C THR A 113 1.52 25.04 -20.49
N LEU A 114 2.61 24.37 -20.10
CA LEU A 114 3.40 24.72 -18.92
C LEU A 114 4.75 25.30 -19.38
N LYS A 115 5.04 26.54 -19.00
CA LYS A 115 6.39 27.11 -19.09
C LYS A 115 7.32 26.41 -18.10
N ASN A 116 8.63 26.61 -18.20
CA ASN A 116 9.59 26.05 -17.25
C ASN A 116 9.27 26.52 -15.81
N GLY A 117 9.25 25.60 -14.84
CA GLY A 117 8.80 25.82 -13.47
C GLY A 117 7.27 25.97 -13.27
N GLY A 118 6.47 25.95 -14.35
CA GLY A 118 5.00 26.03 -14.29
C GLY A 118 4.36 24.75 -13.75
N PHE A 119 3.13 24.87 -13.24
CA PHE A 119 2.41 23.80 -12.52
C PHE A 119 0.89 23.89 -12.69
N ARG A 120 0.17 22.83 -12.33
CA ARG A 120 -1.30 22.72 -12.40
C ARG A 120 -1.91 22.55 -11.00
N ALA A 121 -3.19 22.87 -10.86
CA ALA A 121 -3.97 22.51 -9.68
C ALA A 121 -3.90 20.98 -9.42
N GLY A 122 -3.74 20.59 -8.16
CA GLY A 122 -3.54 19.19 -7.75
C GLY A 122 -2.09 18.67 -7.86
N ASP A 123 -1.14 19.46 -8.37
CA ASP A 123 0.29 19.20 -8.18
C ASP A 123 0.74 19.55 -6.75
N MET A 124 1.92 19.10 -6.35
CA MET A 124 2.60 19.51 -5.12
C MET A 124 3.92 20.20 -5.46
N LEU A 125 4.21 21.30 -4.76
CA LEU A 125 5.43 22.09 -4.91
C LEU A 125 6.31 21.93 -3.68
N ILE A 126 7.59 21.66 -3.90
CA ILE A 126 8.64 21.84 -2.90
C ILE A 126 9.27 23.21 -3.17
N ILE A 127 9.25 24.05 -2.15
CA ILE A 127 9.74 25.43 -2.17
C ILE A 127 10.93 25.52 -1.23
N LYS A 128 12.00 26.15 -1.69
CA LYS A 128 13.21 26.39 -0.91
C LYS A 128 13.26 27.86 -0.48
N GLU A 129 13.48 28.08 0.80
CA GLU A 129 13.83 29.38 1.35
C GLU A 129 15.19 29.81 0.76
N VAL A 130 15.19 30.95 0.09
CA VAL A 130 16.36 31.56 -0.57
C VAL A 130 16.42 33.02 -0.16
N PRO A 131 17.61 33.63 -0.03
CA PRO A 131 17.70 35.07 0.12
C PRO A 131 17.15 35.76 -1.14
N ASP A 132 16.61 36.95 -0.93
CA ASP A 132 16.05 37.83 -1.97
C ASP A 132 17.01 38.07 -3.13
N ASN A 133 18.29 38.31 -2.85
CA ASN A 133 19.35 38.52 -3.84
C ASN A 133 19.67 37.30 -4.73
N GLN A 134 19.08 36.12 -4.47
CA GLN A 134 19.19 34.93 -5.34
C GLN A 134 17.96 34.72 -6.25
N VAL A 135 16.90 35.53 -6.08
CA VAL A 135 15.72 35.52 -6.94
C VAL A 135 16.03 36.27 -8.24
N LYS A 136 15.57 35.74 -9.38
CA LYS A 136 15.79 36.32 -10.70
C LYS A 136 14.48 36.46 -11.49
N VAL A 137 14.45 37.41 -12.42
CA VAL A 137 13.34 37.53 -13.40
C VAL A 137 13.15 36.19 -14.12
N GLY A 138 11.89 35.74 -14.21
CA GLY A 138 11.52 34.43 -14.75
C GLY A 138 11.42 33.31 -13.71
N ASP A 139 11.94 33.48 -12.49
CA ASP A 139 11.77 32.51 -11.40
C ASP A 139 10.31 32.43 -10.93
N VAL A 140 9.90 31.27 -10.43
CA VAL A 140 8.61 31.09 -9.77
C VAL A 140 8.81 31.10 -8.26
N ILE A 141 8.22 32.10 -7.59
CA ILE A 141 8.37 32.34 -6.15
C ILE A 141 7.03 32.23 -5.42
N THR A 142 7.08 31.82 -4.16
CA THR A 142 5.95 31.86 -3.24
C THR A 142 6.12 33.00 -2.25
N TYR A 143 5.05 33.74 -2.00
CA TYR A 143 5.02 34.88 -1.07
C TYR A 143 3.67 34.96 -0.34
N ARG A 144 3.60 35.81 0.69
CA ARG A 144 2.35 36.16 1.39
C ARG A 144 1.85 37.53 0.91
N PRO A 145 0.72 37.63 0.18
CA PRO A 145 0.22 38.92 -0.33
C PRO A 145 -0.39 39.82 0.74
N SER A 146 -0.78 39.29 1.91
CA SER A 146 -1.19 40.08 3.06
C SER A 146 0.01 40.33 3.99
N THR A 147 0.28 41.60 4.28
CA THR A 147 1.30 42.04 5.24
C THR A 147 0.73 42.30 6.65
N ASN A 148 -0.59 42.24 6.84
CA ASN A 148 -1.25 42.71 8.07
C ASN A 148 -1.02 41.73 9.25
N PRO A 149 -0.26 42.09 10.31
CA PRO A 149 0.15 41.15 11.36
C PRO A 149 -1.01 40.59 12.19
N THR A 150 -2.12 41.33 12.30
CA THR A 150 -3.31 40.91 13.05
C THR A 150 -4.14 39.86 12.30
N ASN A 151 -3.96 39.75 10.98
CA ASN A 151 -4.67 38.80 10.13
C ASN A 151 -3.66 37.89 9.43
N LYS A 152 -3.27 36.82 10.11
CA LYS A 152 -2.61 35.63 9.53
C LYS A 152 -3.55 34.91 8.56
N SER A 153 -3.90 35.55 7.45
CA SER A 153 -4.47 34.86 6.30
C SER A 153 -3.42 33.86 5.79
N THR A 154 -3.68 32.57 5.93
CA THR A 154 -2.79 31.45 5.52
C THR A 154 -2.67 31.29 4.00
N ASN A 155 -3.00 32.34 3.25
CA ASN A 155 -3.00 32.39 1.80
C ASN A 155 -1.57 32.64 1.29
N PHE A 156 -0.94 31.58 0.78
CA PHE A 156 0.30 31.68 0.02
C PHE A 156 -0.02 31.85 -1.46
N LEU A 157 0.56 32.86 -2.11
CA LEU A 157 0.44 33.06 -3.56
C LEU A 157 1.78 32.68 -4.21
N THR A 158 1.73 32.00 -5.36
CA THR A 158 2.93 31.47 -6.05
C THR A 158 2.90 31.88 -7.51
N HIS A 159 3.62 32.94 -7.86
CA HIS A 159 3.64 33.54 -9.19
C HIS A 159 5.08 33.74 -9.71
N ARG A 160 5.23 34.10 -10.99
CA ARG A 160 6.51 34.23 -11.67
C ARG A 160 6.99 35.67 -11.59
N VAL A 161 8.27 35.88 -11.26
CA VAL A 161 8.88 37.21 -11.20
C VAL A 161 8.92 37.81 -12.61
N ALA A 162 8.19 38.91 -12.81
CA ALA A 162 8.19 39.69 -14.05
C ALA A 162 9.24 40.82 -14.01
N LYS A 163 9.42 41.45 -12.85
CA LYS A 163 10.46 42.48 -12.60
C LYS A 163 11.01 42.40 -11.18
N ILE A 164 12.19 42.98 -10.99
CA ILE A 164 12.83 43.21 -9.69
C ILE A 164 13.26 44.68 -9.66
N GLU A 165 12.94 45.40 -8.60
CA GLU A 165 13.13 46.85 -8.46
C GLU A 165 13.72 47.14 -7.07
N ASP A 166 14.82 47.91 -6.98
CA ASP A 166 15.54 48.19 -5.72
C ASP A 166 14.94 49.34 -4.89
N HIS A 167 13.82 49.88 -5.34
CA HIS A 167 13.01 50.89 -4.66
C HIS A 167 11.56 50.85 -5.17
N LEU A 168 10.62 51.34 -4.36
CA LEU A 168 9.22 51.54 -4.74
C LEU A 168 8.79 52.95 -4.29
N GLY A 169 8.84 53.89 -5.22
CA GLY A 169 8.76 55.32 -4.88
C GLY A 169 9.96 55.74 -4.04
N GLU A 170 9.72 56.26 -2.84
CA GLU A 170 10.77 56.68 -1.90
C GLU A 170 11.31 55.53 -1.02
N GLU A 171 10.59 54.41 -0.91
CA GLU A 171 11.04 53.26 -0.12
C GLU A 171 12.18 52.52 -0.82
N LYS A 172 13.37 52.46 -0.20
CA LYS A 172 14.50 51.64 -0.67
C LYS A 172 14.39 50.20 -0.15
N GLY A 173 14.64 49.23 -1.03
CA GLY A 173 14.62 47.80 -0.73
C GLY A 173 14.23 46.98 -1.95
N ILE A 174 14.47 45.67 -1.92
CA ILE A 174 14.11 44.80 -3.05
C ILE A 174 12.59 44.59 -3.07
N PHE A 175 11.97 44.94 -4.20
CA PHE A 175 10.58 44.67 -4.53
C PHE A 175 10.51 43.73 -5.75
N PHE A 176 9.55 42.80 -5.72
CA PHE A 176 9.27 41.87 -6.79
C PHE A 176 7.89 42.20 -7.40
N THR A 177 7.85 42.46 -8.70
CA THR A 177 6.60 42.47 -9.45
C THR A 177 6.42 41.06 -10.03
N THR A 178 5.35 40.37 -9.65
CA THR A 178 5.05 39.00 -10.13
C THR A 178 3.91 38.97 -11.13
N ARG A 179 3.72 37.84 -11.82
CA ARG A 179 2.55 37.54 -12.66
C ARG A 179 2.29 36.03 -12.70
N GLY A 180 1.02 35.62 -12.66
CA GLY A 180 0.63 34.23 -12.99
C GLY A 180 0.81 33.95 -14.48
N ASP A 181 1.31 32.78 -14.88
CA ASP A 181 1.47 32.44 -16.31
C ASP A 181 0.16 32.45 -17.12
N ALA A 182 -0.99 32.35 -16.44
CA ALA A 182 -2.34 32.51 -17.00
C ALA A 182 -2.80 33.99 -17.13
N ASN A 183 -2.18 34.90 -16.36
CA ASN A 183 -2.67 36.26 -16.16
C ASN A 183 -2.18 37.20 -17.27
N LYS A 184 -3.00 38.19 -17.63
CA LYS A 184 -2.65 39.24 -18.61
C LYS A 184 -1.92 40.43 -17.96
N SER A 185 -2.35 40.82 -16.77
CA SER A 185 -1.75 41.89 -15.96
C SER A 185 -0.71 41.35 -14.98
N ASP A 186 0.25 42.19 -14.61
CA ASP A 186 1.12 41.94 -13.46
C ASP A 186 0.33 42.07 -12.13
N ASP A 187 0.84 41.46 -11.07
CA ASP A 187 0.35 41.62 -9.71
C ASP A 187 0.93 42.93 -9.09
N MET A 188 0.41 43.36 -7.93
CA MET A 188 1.01 44.47 -7.19
C MET A 188 2.45 44.13 -6.74
N PRO A 189 3.40 45.09 -6.77
CA PRO A 189 4.76 44.87 -6.27
C PRO A 189 4.76 44.45 -4.80
N ILE A 190 5.55 43.43 -4.45
CA ILE A 190 5.70 42.94 -3.08
C ILE A 190 7.14 43.07 -2.59
N SER A 191 7.32 43.60 -1.38
CA SER A 191 8.64 43.69 -0.72
C SER A 191 9.21 42.28 -0.50
N ALA A 192 10.53 42.15 -0.62
CA ALA A 192 11.28 40.94 -0.29
C ALA A 192 10.95 40.34 1.10
N LYS A 193 10.52 41.17 2.06
CA LYS A 193 10.04 40.71 3.39
C LYS A 193 8.83 39.76 3.34
N ALA A 194 8.08 39.76 2.23
CA ALA A 194 6.94 38.87 1.99
C ALA A 194 7.31 37.54 1.32
N LEU A 195 8.56 37.39 0.86
CA LEU A 195 9.07 36.18 0.20
C LEU A 195 9.06 34.99 1.17
N VAL A 196 8.52 33.86 0.71
CA VAL A 196 8.52 32.57 1.42
C VAL A 196 9.51 31.59 0.79
N GLY A 197 9.85 31.78 -0.50
CA GLY A 197 10.92 31.04 -1.17
C GLY A 197 10.69 30.86 -2.66
N LYS A 198 11.58 30.09 -3.29
CA LYS A 198 11.56 29.75 -4.72
C LYS A 198 11.10 28.31 -4.92
N VAL A 199 10.23 28.07 -5.91
CA VAL A 199 9.82 26.70 -6.31
C VAL A 199 11.03 25.97 -6.89
N THR A 200 11.36 24.78 -6.36
CA THR A 200 12.50 23.98 -6.83
C THR A 200 12.09 22.65 -7.45
N ILE A 201 11.04 21.99 -6.93
CA ILE A 201 10.57 20.69 -7.43
C ILE A 201 9.04 20.71 -7.52
N ARG A 202 8.51 20.25 -8.66
CA ARG A 202 7.07 19.99 -8.86
C ARG A 202 6.85 18.47 -8.92
N VAL A 203 6.04 17.95 -8.01
CA VAL A 203 5.58 16.55 -8.04
C VAL A 203 4.15 16.53 -8.61
N PRO A 204 3.94 16.02 -9.84
CA PRO A 204 2.66 16.12 -10.50
C PRO A 204 1.58 15.22 -9.87
N LYS A 205 0.32 15.66 -9.90
CA LYS A 205 -0.89 14.92 -9.45
C LYS A 205 -0.97 14.49 -7.97
N ILE A 206 0.14 14.50 -7.22
CA ILE A 206 0.16 13.97 -5.83
C ILE A 206 -0.62 14.86 -4.85
N GLY A 207 -0.70 16.17 -5.09
CA GLY A 207 -1.39 17.11 -4.21
C GLY A 207 -2.89 16.80 -4.07
N GLY A 208 -3.54 16.38 -5.15
CA GLY A 208 -4.94 15.92 -5.11
C GLY A 208 -5.14 14.64 -4.30
N ILE A 209 -4.23 13.66 -4.43
CA ILE A 209 -4.26 12.42 -3.63
C ILE A 209 -4.06 12.75 -2.15
N LEU A 210 -3.12 13.64 -1.83
CA LEU A 210 -2.82 14.04 -0.46
C LEU A 210 -3.94 14.88 0.18
N ALA A 211 -4.60 15.73 -0.59
CA ALA A 211 -5.80 16.45 -0.16
C ALA A 211 -6.94 15.48 0.18
N PHE A 212 -7.22 14.50 -0.69
CA PHE A 212 -8.22 13.46 -0.42
C PHE A 212 -7.90 12.66 0.84
N VAL A 213 -6.63 12.27 1.05
CA VAL A 213 -6.19 11.54 2.25
C VAL A 213 -6.29 12.40 3.52
N LYS A 214 -6.05 13.72 3.43
CA LYS A 214 -6.20 14.66 4.55
C LYS A 214 -7.68 14.85 4.93
N GLU A 215 -8.54 15.01 3.94
CA GLU A 215 -9.99 15.20 4.14
C GLU A 215 -10.66 13.91 4.66
N ASN A 216 -10.35 12.77 4.03
CA ASN A 216 -10.94 11.47 4.31
C ASN A 216 -10.00 10.62 5.19
N TRP A 217 -9.41 11.21 6.23
CA TRP A 217 -8.32 10.59 6.99
C TRP A 217 -8.72 9.29 7.70
N PHE A 218 -9.93 9.22 8.27
CA PHE A 218 -10.48 7.98 8.87
C PHE A 218 -10.60 6.85 7.85
N ILE A 219 -11.18 7.14 6.67
CA ILE A 219 -11.37 6.15 5.60
C ILE A 219 -10.00 5.68 5.09
N SER A 220 -9.07 6.62 4.89
CA SER A 220 -7.69 6.35 4.49
C SER A 220 -6.96 5.46 5.50
N LEU A 221 -7.14 5.70 6.80
CA LEU A 221 -6.56 4.90 7.87
C LEU A 221 -7.14 3.47 7.90
N ILE A 222 -8.46 3.30 7.76
CA ILE A 222 -9.11 1.98 7.72
C ILE A 222 -8.66 1.17 6.49
N PHE A 223 -8.58 1.82 5.32
CA PHE A 223 -8.05 1.22 4.09
C PHE A 223 -6.58 0.81 4.26
N MET A 224 -5.77 1.66 4.89
CA MET A 224 -4.36 1.37 5.18
C MET A 224 -4.18 0.17 6.10
N ILE A 225 -4.93 0.11 7.22
CA ILE A 225 -4.91 -1.02 8.16
C ILE A 225 -5.34 -2.32 7.45
N SER A 226 -6.31 -2.23 6.53
CA SER A 226 -6.80 -3.36 5.74
C SER A 226 -5.75 -3.87 4.75
N ILE A 227 -4.98 -3.00 4.09
CA ILE A 227 -3.83 -3.37 3.25
C ILE A 227 -2.74 -4.06 4.09
N ILE A 228 -2.37 -3.46 5.23
CA ILE A 228 -1.34 -4.01 6.13
C ILE A 228 -1.77 -5.40 6.63
N GLY A 229 -3.02 -5.54 7.08
CA GLY A 229 -3.60 -6.80 7.52
C GLY A 229 -3.61 -7.87 6.42
N PHE A 230 -4.03 -7.51 5.19
CA PHE A 230 -4.02 -8.42 4.05
C PHE A 230 -2.61 -8.93 3.71
N ILE A 231 -1.61 -8.04 3.68
CA ILE A 231 -0.22 -8.43 3.39
C ILE A 231 0.37 -9.26 4.54
N TRP A 232 0.04 -8.94 5.80
CA TRP A 232 0.48 -9.71 6.96
C TRP A 232 -0.14 -11.12 7.00
N VAL A 233 -1.44 -11.24 6.72
CA VAL A 233 -2.15 -12.52 6.60
C VAL A 233 -1.59 -13.36 5.46
N THR A 234 -1.45 -12.81 4.26
CA THR A 234 -0.85 -13.54 3.12
C THR A 234 0.59 -13.97 3.40
N ARG A 235 1.41 -13.11 4.02
CA ARG A 235 2.77 -13.45 4.50
C ARG A 235 2.75 -14.62 5.49
N ILE A 236 1.79 -14.68 6.41
CA ILE A 236 1.61 -15.81 7.35
C ILE A 236 1.25 -17.10 6.62
N TYR A 237 0.26 -17.09 5.73
CA TYR A 237 -0.14 -18.28 4.96
C TYR A 237 0.99 -18.80 4.06
N ILE A 238 1.75 -17.89 3.45
CA ILE A 238 2.89 -18.20 2.56
C ILE A 238 4.08 -18.78 3.34
N LEU A 239 4.44 -18.22 4.51
CA LEU A 239 5.59 -18.68 5.29
C LEU A 239 5.30 -19.93 6.13
N ASN A 240 4.16 -19.99 6.82
CA ASN A 240 3.86 -21.10 7.74
C ASN A 240 3.62 -22.44 7.03
N GLY A 241 3.40 -22.44 5.71
CA GLY A 241 3.34 -23.65 4.89
C GLY A 241 4.62 -24.49 4.89
N SER A 242 5.78 -23.92 5.22
CA SER A 242 7.08 -24.61 5.17
C SER A 242 7.54 -25.25 6.50
N GLY A 243 6.70 -25.26 7.55
CA GLY A 243 7.17 -25.37 8.94
C GLY A 243 7.27 -26.74 9.65
N LYS A 244 6.90 -27.89 9.06
CA LYS A 244 6.62 -29.11 9.86
C LYS A 244 7.14 -30.50 9.41
N THR A 245 8.23 -30.65 8.64
CA THR A 245 8.68 -32.01 8.23
C THR A 245 10.19 -32.30 8.12
N HIS A 246 11.03 -32.05 9.14
CA HIS A 246 12.40 -32.63 9.12
C HIS A 246 13.14 -32.93 10.45
N ASN A 247 12.50 -33.52 11.48
CA ASN A 247 13.26 -33.98 12.66
C ASN A 247 12.78 -35.27 13.37
N GLN A 248 12.49 -36.35 12.63
CA GLN A 248 12.25 -37.68 13.22
C GLN A 248 13.05 -38.85 12.61
N LYS A 249 13.69 -38.68 11.43
CA LYS A 249 14.23 -39.82 10.68
C LYS A 249 15.64 -40.30 11.06
N LYS A 250 16.34 -39.63 11.99
CA LYS A 250 17.70 -40.01 12.44
C LYS A 250 17.77 -40.94 13.68
N ARG A 251 16.65 -41.29 14.33
CA ARG A 251 16.64 -42.13 15.56
C ARG A 251 16.31 -43.62 15.36
N LYS A 252 16.24 -44.13 14.11
CA LYS A 252 15.94 -45.55 13.82
C LYS A 252 16.95 -46.20 12.86
N ALA A 253 18.21 -46.26 13.30
CA ALA A 253 19.28 -47.03 12.66
C ALA A 253 20.34 -47.46 13.70
N LYS A 254 19.95 -48.32 14.66
CA LYS A 254 20.91 -49.23 15.32
C LYS A 254 20.83 -50.57 14.57
N PRO A 255 21.94 -51.12 14.04
CA PRO A 255 21.95 -52.50 13.59
C PRO A 255 21.77 -53.44 14.79
N LYS A 256 21.22 -54.64 14.54
CA LYS A 256 21.36 -55.77 15.47
C LYS A 256 22.71 -56.43 15.23
N THR A 257 23.34 -56.92 16.29
CA THR A 257 24.54 -57.76 16.22
C THR A 257 24.21 -59.09 16.85
N ASP A 258 23.87 -60.09 16.03
CA ASP A 258 23.57 -61.45 16.49
C ASP A 258 24.75 -62.38 16.15
N ILE A 259 25.49 -62.72 17.21
CA ILE A 259 26.20 -63.99 17.48
C ILE A 259 26.86 -64.74 16.31
N THR A 260 28.18 -64.90 16.39
CA THR A 260 28.88 -66.11 15.91
C THR A 260 29.74 -66.70 17.02
N LEU A 261 29.56 -68.00 17.29
CA LEU A 261 30.35 -68.76 18.27
C LEU A 261 31.59 -69.36 17.58
N SER A 262 32.79 -68.96 18.00
CA SER A 262 34.03 -69.66 17.67
C SER A 262 34.57 -70.40 18.89
N LYS A 263 34.44 -71.73 18.89
CA LYS A 263 35.17 -72.59 19.84
C LYS A 263 36.64 -72.65 19.41
N VAL A 264 37.55 -72.11 20.21
CA VAL A 264 38.95 -72.54 20.24
C VAL A 264 39.33 -72.78 21.70
N ASN A 265 39.97 -73.91 21.96
CA ASN A 265 40.43 -74.38 23.28
C ASN A 265 41.94 -74.09 23.43
N ILE A 266 42.54 -74.47 24.57
CA ILE A 266 43.99 -74.44 24.87
C ILE A 266 44.45 -73.01 25.29
N ASN A 267 45.19 -72.78 26.39
CA ASN A 267 45.91 -73.71 27.29
C ASN A 267 45.79 -73.39 28.80
N LYS A 268 46.31 -74.29 29.64
CA LYS A 268 46.46 -74.13 31.10
C LYS A 268 47.64 -73.22 31.48
N THR A 269 47.50 -72.48 32.58
CA THR A 269 48.61 -72.23 33.55
C THR A 269 48.07 -72.01 34.96
N HIS A 270 48.77 -72.52 35.97
CA HIS A 270 48.41 -72.41 37.39
C HIS A 270 49.37 -71.45 38.13
N THR A 271 48.83 -70.38 38.72
CA THR A 271 49.49 -69.60 39.80
C THR A 271 48.38 -68.95 40.63
N ARG A 272 47.97 -69.50 41.79
CA ARG A 272 48.64 -69.59 43.10
C ARG A 272 48.64 -68.24 43.85
N ARG A 273 47.77 -68.13 44.87
CA ARG A 273 47.86 -67.37 46.16
C ARG A 273 48.47 -65.94 46.12
N LYS A 274 47.95 -64.92 46.84
CA LYS A 274 47.38 -64.95 48.21
C LYS A 274 46.63 -63.61 48.51
N HIS A 275 46.33 -63.40 49.80
CA HIS A 275 45.89 -62.13 50.47
C HIS A 275 46.45 -60.82 49.85
N GLN A 276 45.77 -59.68 50.00
CA GLN A 276 44.96 -59.28 51.16
C GLN A 276 43.72 -58.46 50.78
#